data_AF-A0A8H3TTX6-F1
#
_entry.id   AF-A0A8H3TTX6-F1
#
_cell.length_a   1.000
_cell.length_b   1.000
_cell.length_c   1.000
_cell.angle_alpha   90.00
_cell.angle_beta   90.00
_cell.angle_gamma   90.00
#
_symmetry.space_group_name_H-M   'P 1'
#
loop_
_entity.id
_entity.type
_entity.pdbx_description
1 polymer ?
#
loop_
_entity_poly.entity_id
_entity_poly.type
_entity_poly.pdbx_seq_one_letter_code
_entity_poly.pdbx_strand_id
1 'polypeptide(L)'
;MMRLLPLLLLLCAPLALASHSASWCNRVFCIHATHDDAPLVRYEVEARVPVGWIGVGSGYKMRGSRMVVLWRGQEGCIISERDGHGHLPPELNHAGTTALVSGNSSTSSFLSCTYTQPSIGVPEVPIGMLWAYSTTPPILDVNGRAEDAKIRMHEEHGIFDLVFYADGSPGVENQGNGSASAGIAVSSETAAKRQKVIRAHAAFMTIGWMITAPLAVLIARFGRGTKVWLPSHRGIQFGTLGVALAGIGCAIAGNRMRGGRHFKDAHAILGLILVVLLLIQLSLGLWIHHRYDPLRTHRPPRNFIHIALGVTLLIGGIANEKVGIGKWGDEKWMVVTFWAWTGLLIGSFALGLSLLPRQLRKEAKDARSRNPSIRLSRIQASFPAKDTLFKSPFTPSPATTTPGTAAGLVVQYPWGRNARAVAEPYRDAATPVPFKDVPLGGNAGRDLVAPGGGKEVW
;
A
#
# COMPACT_ATOMS: atom_id res chain seq x y z
N MET A 1 -80.50 4.56 -56.39
CA MET A 1 -80.31 4.90 -54.96
C MET A 1 -79.40 3.83 -54.35
N MET A 2 -78.37 4.28 -53.62
CA MET A 2 -77.50 3.57 -52.65
C MET A 2 -76.85 2.24 -53.06
N ARG A 3 -75.56 2.24 -53.38
CA ARG A 3 -74.38 2.15 -52.47
C ARG A 3 -74.25 0.75 -51.86
N LEU A 4 -73.23 -0.02 -52.25
CA LEU A 4 -72.48 -0.98 -51.39
C LEU A 4 -71.34 -1.68 -52.17
N LEU A 5 -70.15 -1.07 -52.12
CA LEU A 5 -68.80 -1.67 -52.18
C LEU A 5 -67.81 -0.50 -52.02
N PRO A 6 -66.66 -0.59 -51.31
CA PRO A 6 -66.06 -1.75 -50.65
C PRO A 6 -65.70 -1.51 -49.16
N LEU A 7 -65.85 -2.53 -48.32
CA LEU A 7 -65.24 -2.61 -46.99
C LEU A 7 -64.09 -3.64 -47.06
N LEU A 8 -63.02 -3.29 -47.78
CA LEU A 8 -61.80 -4.11 -47.82
C LEU A 8 -60.57 -3.20 -48.01
N LEU A 9 -60.36 -2.30 -47.05
CA LEU A 9 -59.19 -1.40 -47.01
C LEU A 9 -58.76 -1.08 -45.57
N LEU A 10 -58.89 -2.05 -44.66
CA LEU A 10 -58.42 -1.94 -43.28
C LEU A 10 -57.80 -3.27 -42.85
N LEU A 11 -56.57 -3.53 -43.31
CA LEU A 11 -55.59 -4.43 -42.67
C LEU A 11 -54.28 -4.36 -43.48
N CYS A 12 -53.67 -3.18 -43.47
CA CYS A 12 -52.23 -3.06 -43.65
C CYS A 12 -51.77 -1.94 -42.73
N ALA A 13 -51.96 -2.14 -41.42
CA ALA A 13 -51.10 -1.46 -40.47
C ALA A 13 -49.69 -2.00 -40.73
N PRO A 14 -48.68 -1.17 -41.00
CA PRO A 14 -47.31 -1.68 -40.99
C PRO A 14 -47.13 -2.38 -39.64
N LEU A 15 -46.61 -3.61 -39.63
CA LEU A 15 -46.03 -4.15 -38.41
C LEU A 15 -45.00 -3.10 -37.98
N ALA A 16 -45.32 -2.31 -36.96
CA ALA A 16 -44.33 -1.47 -36.31
C ALA A 16 -43.33 -2.47 -35.71
N LEU A 17 -42.15 -2.58 -36.32
CA LEU A 17 -41.05 -3.30 -35.68
C LEU A 17 -40.81 -2.62 -34.33
N ALA A 18 -40.71 -3.42 -33.27
CA ALA A 18 -40.48 -2.91 -31.93
C ALA A 18 -39.03 -2.41 -31.85
N SER A 19 -38.80 -1.15 -32.17
CA SER A 19 -37.50 -0.52 -31.98
C SER A 19 -37.21 -0.38 -30.48
N HIS A 20 -36.09 -0.96 -30.07
CA HIS A 20 -35.61 -0.88 -28.70
C HIS A 20 -34.63 0.28 -28.59
N SER A 21 -34.81 1.15 -27.61
CA SER A 21 -33.91 2.29 -27.39
C SER A 21 -33.38 2.33 -25.95
N ALA A 22 -32.16 2.85 -25.81
CA ALA A 22 -31.51 3.09 -24.54
C ALA A 22 -30.82 4.46 -24.59
N SER A 23 -30.77 5.17 -23.47
CA SER A 23 -30.06 6.45 -23.37
C SER A 23 -29.33 6.55 -22.04
N TRP A 24 -28.21 7.28 -22.05
CA TRP A 24 -27.49 7.63 -20.84
C TRP A 24 -26.79 8.97 -21.00
N CYS A 25 -26.83 9.81 -19.97
CA CYS A 25 -26.21 11.13 -19.98
C CYS A 25 -25.43 11.39 -18.70
N ASN A 26 -24.34 12.13 -18.82
CA ASN A 26 -23.65 12.77 -17.71
C ASN A 26 -23.44 14.27 -18.02
N ARG A 27 -22.61 14.96 -17.22
CA ARG A 27 -22.31 16.38 -17.48
C ARG A 27 -21.51 16.62 -18.76
N VAL A 28 -20.84 15.59 -19.29
CA VAL A 28 -19.86 15.68 -20.38
C VAL A 28 -20.53 15.37 -21.72
N PHE A 29 -21.38 14.35 -21.79
CA PHE A 29 -22.03 13.91 -23.02
C PHE A 29 -23.30 13.07 -22.75
N CYS A 30 -24.09 12.86 -23.79
CA CYS A 30 -25.16 11.88 -23.87
C CYS A 30 -24.83 10.82 -24.92
N ILE A 31 -25.28 9.59 -24.67
CA ILE A 31 -25.30 8.51 -25.65
C ILE A 31 -26.70 7.96 -25.77
N HIS A 32 -27.17 7.84 -27.01
CA HIS A 32 -28.44 7.23 -27.39
C HIS A 32 -28.14 6.00 -28.23
N ALA A 33 -28.76 4.88 -27.90
CA ALA A 33 -28.62 3.62 -28.63
C ALA A 33 -29.99 3.19 -29.14
N THR A 34 -30.09 2.83 -30.42
CA THR A 34 -31.31 2.26 -31.03
C THR A 34 -31.00 0.92 -31.68
N HIS A 35 -31.91 -0.03 -31.51
CA HIS A 35 -31.83 -1.39 -32.03
C HIS A 35 -33.13 -1.74 -32.76
N ASP A 36 -33.07 -1.78 -34.09
CA ASP A 36 -34.22 -1.91 -35.00
C ASP A 36 -34.35 -3.35 -35.57
N ASP A 37 -34.24 -4.37 -34.71
CA ASP A 37 -34.26 -5.82 -35.05
C ASP A 37 -33.18 -6.31 -36.06
N ALA A 38 -32.30 -5.40 -36.50
CA ALA A 38 -31.11 -5.68 -37.30
C ALA A 38 -29.94 -6.16 -36.41
N PRO A 39 -28.90 -6.84 -36.96
CA PRO A 39 -27.72 -7.26 -36.19
C PRO A 39 -26.85 -6.09 -35.69
N LEU A 40 -27.28 -4.85 -35.89
CA LEU A 40 -26.52 -3.63 -35.62
C LEU A 40 -27.27 -2.75 -34.63
N VAL A 41 -26.54 -2.20 -33.66
CA VAL A 41 -27.00 -1.13 -32.78
C VAL A 41 -26.45 0.19 -33.30
N ARG A 42 -27.32 1.19 -33.45
CA ARG A 42 -26.91 2.57 -33.76
C ARG A 42 -26.67 3.31 -32.45
N TYR A 43 -25.52 3.97 -32.34
CA TYR A 43 -25.14 4.82 -31.22
C TYR A 43 -24.97 6.26 -31.70
N GLU A 44 -25.63 7.20 -31.03
CA GLU A 44 -25.49 8.63 -31.21
C GLU A 44 -24.89 9.23 -29.94
N VAL A 45 -23.74 9.90 -30.08
CA VAL A 45 -22.97 10.45 -28.96
C VAL A 45 -22.87 11.96 -29.12
N GLU A 46 -23.38 12.70 -28.14
CA GLU A 46 -23.45 14.16 -28.15
C GLU A 46 -22.76 14.77 -26.93
N ALA A 47 -21.73 15.59 -27.14
CA ALA A 47 -21.04 16.30 -26.09
C ALA A 47 -21.89 17.48 -25.56
N ARG A 48 -21.82 17.71 -24.24
CA ARG A 48 -22.44 18.83 -23.52
C ARG A 48 -21.42 19.89 -23.07
N VAL A 49 -20.13 19.61 -23.27
CA VAL A 49 -19.00 20.50 -22.96
C VAL A 49 -17.96 20.45 -24.09
N PRO A 50 -17.04 21.43 -24.19
CA PRO A 50 -15.91 21.34 -25.11
C PRO A 50 -15.06 20.11 -24.79
N VAL A 51 -14.85 19.25 -25.79
CA VAL A 51 -14.06 18.03 -25.68
C VAL A 51 -13.06 17.96 -26.82
N GLY A 52 -11.88 17.42 -26.53
CA GLY A 52 -10.90 17.02 -27.54
C GLY A 52 -11.23 15.65 -28.11
N TRP A 53 -11.64 14.70 -27.26
CA TRP A 53 -12.16 13.40 -27.66
C TRP A 53 -13.06 12.79 -26.58
N ILE A 54 -13.98 11.91 -27.00
CA ILE A 54 -14.83 11.08 -26.14
C ILE A 54 -14.58 9.61 -26.52
N GLY A 55 -14.33 8.76 -25.53
CA GLY A 55 -14.23 7.32 -25.71
C GLY A 55 -15.39 6.63 -25.02
N VAL A 56 -16.03 5.68 -25.72
CA VAL A 56 -17.06 4.80 -25.19
C VAL A 56 -16.64 3.37 -25.48
N GLY A 57 -16.85 2.42 -24.57
CA GLY A 57 -16.48 1.03 -24.83
C GLY A 57 -17.34 0.04 -24.07
N SER A 58 -17.30 -1.22 -24.53
CA SER A 58 -18.06 -2.30 -23.91
C SER A 58 -17.39 -2.81 -22.62
N GLY A 59 -18.21 -3.18 -21.65
CA GLY A 59 -17.80 -3.72 -20.36
C GLY A 59 -17.35 -2.68 -19.32
N TYR A 60 -16.96 -3.18 -18.14
CA TYR A 60 -16.64 -2.35 -16.95
C TYR A 60 -15.15 -2.10 -16.72
N LYS A 61 -14.29 -2.51 -17.66
CA LYS A 61 -12.83 -2.35 -17.57
C LYS A 61 -12.25 -2.28 -18.97
N MET A 62 -11.19 -1.51 -19.14
CA MET A 62 -10.52 -1.36 -20.45
C MET A 62 -9.93 -2.68 -20.97
N ARG A 63 -9.41 -3.57 -20.11
CA ARG A 63 -8.83 -4.84 -20.57
C ARG A 63 -9.89 -5.73 -21.22
N GLY A 64 -9.73 -5.96 -22.53
CA GLY A 64 -10.67 -6.73 -23.36
C GLY A 64 -11.93 -5.96 -23.73
N SER A 65 -11.95 -4.64 -23.53
CA SER A 65 -13.03 -3.77 -24.00
C SER A 65 -12.80 -3.41 -25.46
N ARG A 66 -13.88 -3.43 -26.24
CA ARG A 66 -13.92 -2.84 -27.57
C ARG A 66 -14.41 -1.41 -27.42
N MET A 67 -13.56 -0.46 -27.79
CA MET A 67 -13.76 0.96 -27.55
C MET A 67 -13.93 1.69 -28.87
N VAL A 68 -14.73 2.73 -28.86
CA VAL A 68 -14.90 3.69 -29.95
C VAL A 68 -14.50 5.04 -29.39
N VAL A 69 -13.48 5.63 -29.99
CA VAL A 69 -12.97 6.95 -29.64
C VAL A 69 -13.39 7.91 -30.76
N LEU A 70 -14.04 8.99 -30.36
CA LEU A 70 -14.72 9.95 -31.21
C LEU A 70 -14.11 11.34 -31.00
N TRP A 71 -13.84 12.06 -32.07
CA TRP A 71 -13.39 13.45 -31.99
C TRP A 71 -13.70 14.23 -33.26
N ARG A 72 -13.51 15.54 -33.19
CA ARG A 72 -13.73 16.44 -34.31
C ARG A 72 -12.56 16.38 -35.29
N GLY A 73 -12.84 16.03 -36.54
CA GLY A 73 -11.97 16.17 -37.70
C GLY A 73 -12.25 17.45 -38.50
N GLN A 74 -11.51 17.63 -39.60
CA GLN A 74 -11.69 18.78 -40.49
C GLN A 74 -13.01 18.69 -41.29
N GLU A 75 -13.39 17.47 -41.69
CA GLU A 75 -14.57 17.21 -42.54
C GLU A 75 -15.77 16.63 -41.79
N GLY A 76 -15.68 16.47 -40.46
CA GLY A 76 -16.76 15.88 -39.66
C GLY A 76 -16.24 15.17 -38.42
N CYS A 77 -17.01 14.22 -37.90
CA CYS A 77 -16.58 13.37 -36.80
C CYS A 77 -15.62 12.26 -37.27
N ILE A 78 -14.51 12.09 -36.57
CA ILE A 78 -13.60 10.96 -36.73
C ILE A 78 -13.98 9.88 -35.72
N ILE A 79 -14.04 8.63 -36.20
CA ILE A 79 -14.36 7.46 -35.40
C ILE A 79 -13.17 6.51 -35.46
N SER A 80 -12.64 6.17 -34.29
CA SER A 80 -11.52 5.27 -34.13
C SER A 80 -11.94 4.12 -33.25
N GLU A 81 -12.08 2.95 -33.86
CA GLU A 81 -12.32 1.72 -33.14
C GLU A 81 -11.01 1.21 -32.56
N ARG A 82 -10.98 0.89 -31.27
CA ARG A 82 -9.77 0.53 -30.55
C ARG A 82 -9.98 -0.62 -29.58
N ASP A 83 -8.93 -1.40 -29.37
CA ASP A 83 -8.91 -2.50 -28.42
C ASP A 83 -8.18 -2.11 -27.12
N GLY A 84 -8.83 -2.38 -25.99
CA GLY A 84 -8.30 -2.05 -24.68
C GLY A 84 -7.41 -3.16 -24.10
N HIS A 85 -6.18 -2.81 -23.73
CA HIS A 85 -5.20 -3.73 -23.14
C HIS A 85 -4.97 -3.48 -21.62
N GLY A 86 -5.98 -2.96 -20.92
CA GLY A 86 -5.90 -2.67 -19.48
C GLY A 86 -5.62 -1.21 -19.21
N HIS A 87 -4.56 -0.90 -18.46
CA HIS A 87 -4.19 0.49 -18.12
C HIS A 87 -3.25 1.13 -19.16
N LEU A 88 -3.13 0.51 -20.35
CA LEU A 88 -2.36 1.02 -21.47
C LEU A 88 -3.28 1.80 -22.43
N PRO A 89 -2.74 2.76 -23.21
CA PRO A 89 -3.49 3.39 -24.29
C PRO A 89 -4.10 2.32 -25.22
N PRO A 90 -5.37 2.45 -25.60
CA PRO A 90 -5.99 1.49 -26.50
C PRO A 90 -5.45 1.64 -27.93
N GLU A 91 -5.24 0.52 -28.61
CA GLU A 91 -4.64 0.44 -29.94
C GLU A 91 -5.70 0.34 -31.02
N LEU A 92 -5.41 0.84 -32.23
CA LEU A 92 -6.36 0.81 -33.34
C LEU A 92 -6.76 -0.64 -33.69
N ASN A 93 -8.06 -0.87 -33.79
CA ASN A 93 -8.60 -2.14 -34.23
C ASN A 93 -8.74 -2.13 -35.76
N HIS A 94 -7.86 -2.88 -36.44
CA HIS A 94 -7.84 -2.98 -37.90
C HIS A 94 -8.96 -3.86 -38.49
N ALA A 95 -9.71 -4.60 -37.67
CA ALA A 95 -10.77 -5.49 -38.13
C ALA A 95 -12.08 -4.75 -38.49
N GLY A 96 -12.21 -3.47 -38.10
CA GLY A 96 -13.23 -2.54 -38.56
C GLY A 96 -14.67 -3.07 -38.54
N THR A 97 -15.28 -3.16 -37.36
CA THR A 97 -16.71 -3.54 -37.24
C THR A 97 -17.64 -2.34 -37.06
N THR A 98 -17.07 -1.16 -36.86
CA THR A 98 -17.80 0.09 -36.67
C THR A 98 -17.98 0.81 -38.00
N ALA A 99 -19.23 1.09 -38.38
CA ALA A 99 -19.52 1.93 -39.53
C ALA A 99 -20.02 3.31 -39.07
N LEU A 100 -19.37 4.38 -39.56
CA LEU A 100 -19.86 5.75 -39.42
C LEU A 100 -21.12 5.90 -40.27
N VAL A 101 -22.21 6.35 -39.65
CA VAL A 101 -23.50 6.49 -40.35
C VAL A 101 -23.81 7.94 -40.70
N SER A 102 -23.41 8.89 -39.86
CA SER A 102 -23.46 10.32 -40.14
C SER A 102 -22.65 11.08 -39.10
N GLY A 103 -22.01 12.16 -39.53
CA GLY A 103 -21.30 13.08 -38.66
C GLY A 103 -21.30 14.46 -39.28
N ASN A 104 -22.45 15.15 -39.24
CA ASN A 104 -22.51 16.54 -39.66
C ASN A 104 -23.13 17.48 -38.63
N SER A 105 -22.42 18.60 -38.51
CA SER A 105 -22.69 19.80 -37.75
C SER A 105 -24.00 20.48 -38.17
N SER A 106 -24.96 20.59 -37.27
CA SER A 106 -25.99 21.64 -37.37
C SER A 106 -26.51 22.03 -35.99
N THR A 107 -26.13 23.23 -35.56
CA THR A 107 -26.64 24.07 -34.44
C THR A 107 -25.94 24.04 -33.07
N SER A 108 -25.15 23.01 -32.74
CA SER A 108 -24.41 22.93 -31.46
C SER A 108 -22.91 23.17 -31.64
N SER A 109 -22.28 23.95 -30.75
CA SER A 109 -20.82 24.16 -30.71
C SER A 109 -20.03 22.94 -30.23
N PHE A 110 -20.72 21.84 -29.88
CA PHE A 110 -20.15 20.65 -29.27
C PHE A 110 -20.11 19.45 -30.25
N LEU A 111 -19.28 18.45 -29.94
CA LEU A 111 -19.09 17.23 -30.74
C LEU A 111 -20.37 16.40 -30.79
N SER A 112 -20.83 16.00 -31.98
CA SER A 112 -21.90 15.01 -32.16
C SER A 112 -21.53 14.00 -33.25
N CYS A 113 -21.67 12.71 -32.96
CA CYS A 113 -21.24 11.61 -33.83
C CYS A 113 -22.22 10.45 -33.76
N THR A 114 -22.57 9.88 -34.92
CA THR A 114 -23.41 8.67 -34.99
C THR A 114 -22.67 7.51 -35.65
N TYR A 115 -22.62 6.36 -34.99
CA TYR A 115 -21.99 5.14 -35.48
C TYR A 115 -22.84 3.91 -35.26
N THR A 116 -22.47 2.80 -35.91
CA THR A 116 -23.12 1.50 -35.72
C THR A 116 -22.11 0.43 -35.36
N GLN A 117 -22.50 -0.52 -34.50
CA GLN A 117 -21.71 -1.70 -34.16
C GLN A 117 -22.60 -2.95 -34.09
N PRO A 118 -22.02 -4.15 -34.27
CA PRO A 118 -22.74 -5.40 -34.04
C PRO A 118 -23.30 -5.49 -32.62
N SER A 119 -24.52 -6.01 -32.47
CA SER A 119 -25.13 -6.19 -31.16
C SER A 119 -24.33 -7.18 -30.29
N ILE A 120 -24.03 -6.80 -29.04
CA ILE A 120 -23.24 -7.60 -28.09
C ILE A 120 -24.15 -8.42 -27.14
N GLY A 121 -25.47 -8.38 -27.33
CA GLY A 121 -26.41 -9.13 -26.49
C GLY A 121 -27.87 -8.81 -26.75
N VAL A 122 -28.74 -9.61 -26.13
CA VAL A 122 -30.20 -9.54 -26.20
C VAL A 122 -30.70 -8.28 -25.46
N PRO A 123 -31.74 -7.58 -25.95
CA PRO A 123 -32.25 -6.32 -25.37
C PRO A 123 -32.70 -6.40 -23.90
N GLU A 124 -32.86 -7.59 -23.33
CA GLU A 124 -33.35 -7.80 -21.96
C GLU A 124 -32.26 -7.66 -20.87
N VAL A 125 -30.97 -7.59 -21.25
CA VAL A 125 -29.87 -7.50 -20.28
C VAL A 125 -29.23 -6.12 -20.32
N PRO A 126 -29.04 -5.45 -19.16
CA PRO A 126 -28.26 -4.22 -19.09
C PRO A 126 -26.87 -4.42 -19.69
N ILE A 127 -26.52 -3.63 -20.70
CA ILE A 127 -25.21 -3.67 -21.34
C ILE A 127 -24.27 -2.78 -20.56
N GLY A 128 -23.31 -3.40 -19.89
CA GLY A 128 -22.24 -2.68 -19.19
C GLY A 128 -21.35 -1.94 -20.18
N MET A 129 -21.13 -0.67 -19.92
CA MET A 129 -20.37 0.26 -20.75
C MET A 129 -19.37 1.03 -19.90
N LEU A 130 -18.30 1.51 -20.52
CA LEU A 130 -17.34 2.44 -19.95
C LEU A 130 -17.24 3.68 -20.82
N TRP A 131 -16.84 4.79 -20.22
CA TRP A 131 -16.61 6.04 -20.93
C TRP A 131 -15.38 6.76 -20.39
N ALA A 132 -14.80 7.61 -21.22
CA ALA A 132 -13.71 8.48 -20.86
C ALA A 132 -13.71 9.71 -21.78
N TYR A 133 -13.12 10.83 -21.34
CA TYR A 133 -12.93 11.99 -22.20
C TYR A 133 -11.65 12.75 -21.88
N SER A 134 -11.20 13.59 -22.82
CA SER A 134 -10.25 14.66 -22.55
C SER A 134 -10.64 15.90 -23.33
N THR A 135 -10.26 17.07 -22.82
CA THR A 135 -10.32 18.35 -23.52
C THR A 135 -9.20 18.52 -24.56
N THR A 136 -8.15 17.71 -24.49
CA THR A 136 -7.01 17.77 -25.42
C THR A 136 -7.31 16.96 -26.69
N PRO A 137 -7.31 17.57 -27.89
CA PRO A 137 -7.52 16.84 -29.14
C PRO A 137 -6.43 15.79 -29.40
N PRO A 138 -6.75 14.71 -30.13
CA PRO A 138 -5.76 13.73 -30.58
C PRO A 138 -4.66 14.36 -31.44
N ILE A 139 -3.44 13.84 -31.32
CA ILE A 139 -2.29 14.26 -32.14
C ILE A 139 -2.21 13.33 -33.34
N LEU A 140 -2.42 13.89 -34.54
CA LEU A 140 -2.30 13.15 -35.80
C LEU A 140 -0.91 12.51 -35.92
N ASP A 141 -0.87 11.28 -36.41
CA ASP A 141 0.39 10.59 -36.68
C ASP A 141 1.01 11.06 -38.01
N VAL A 142 2.27 10.69 -38.24
CA VAL A 142 3.03 11.09 -39.43
C VAL A 142 2.49 10.47 -40.72
N ASN A 143 1.63 9.44 -40.63
CA ASN A 143 1.02 8.76 -41.76
C ASN A 143 -0.30 9.40 -42.20
N GLY A 144 -0.80 10.40 -41.47
CA GLY A 144 -1.94 11.21 -41.85
C GLY A 144 -3.29 10.48 -41.78
N ARG A 145 -3.36 9.29 -41.18
CA ARG A 145 -4.64 8.59 -40.96
C ARG A 145 -5.28 9.11 -39.69
N ALA A 146 -6.42 9.76 -39.86
CA ALA A 146 -7.07 10.46 -38.78
C ALA A 146 -7.44 9.47 -37.65
N GLU A 147 -7.95 8.28 -37.96
CA GLU A 147 -8.39 7.27 -37.00
C GLU A 147 -7.29 6.70 -36.08
N ASP A 148 -6.02 6.70 -36.48
CA ASP A 148 -4.89 6.19 -35.65
C ASP A 148 -4.21 7.29 -34.82
N ALA A 149 -4.82 8.47 -34.73
CA ALA A 149 -4.24 9.58 -33.99
C ALA A 149 -3.91 9.18 -32.54
N LYS A 150 -2.76 9.63 -32.03
CA LYS A 150 -2.37 9.35 -30.65
C LYS A 150 -3.26 10.15 -29.71
N ILE A 151 -3.95 9.45 -28.82
CA ILE A 151 -4.79 10.07 -27.79
C ILE A 151 -4.03 10.16 -26.48
N ARG A 152 -4.24 11.26 -25.76
CA ARG A 152 -3.71 11.43 -24.41
C ARG A 152 -4.55 10.66 -23.39
N MET A 153 -4.03 10.49 -22.18
CA MET A 153 -4.82 9.95 -21.08
C MET A 153 -6.05 10.84 -20.80
N HIS A 154 -7.19 10.20 -20.51
CA HIS A 154 -8.43 10.88 -20.16
C HIS A 154 -8.34 11.67 -18.86
N GLU A 155 -9.12 12.74 -18.75
CA GLU A 155 -9.26 13.57 -17.54
C GLU A 155 -10.28 12.97 -16.57
N GLU A 156 -11.39 12.47 -17.10
CA GLU A 156 -12.44 11.79 -16.35
C GLU A 156 -12.86 10.52 -17.10
N HIS A 157 -13.31 9.53 -16.33
CA HIS A 157 -13.77 8.26 -16.85
C HIS A 157 -14.78 7.64 -15.89
N GLY A 158 -15.58 6.73 -16.40
CA GLY A 158 -16.57 6.03 -15.58
C GLY A 158 -17.14 4.82 -16.28
N ILE A 159 -18.15 4.24 -15.64
CA ILE A 159 -18.92 3.11 -16.14
C ILE A 159 -20.41 3.44 -16.03
N PHE A 160 -21.20 2.84 -16.89
CA PHE A 160 -22.65 2.97 -16.92
C PHE A 160 -23.27 1.72 -17.55
N ASP A 161 -24.58 1.56 -17.38
CA ASP A 161 -25.34 0.47 -17.98
C ASP A 161 -26.34 1.06 -18.98
N LEU A 162 -26.39 0.52 -20.20
CA LEU A 162 -27.45 0.79 -21.16
C LEU A 162 -28.55 -0.25 -21.00
N VAL A 163 -29.75 0.21 -20.66
CA VAL A 163 -30.94 -0.62 -20.53
C VAL A 163 -31.87 -0.27 -21.69
N PHE A 164 -32.18 -1.26 -22.53
CA PHE A 164 -33.07 -1.10 -23.67
C PHE A 164 -34.51 -1.31 -23.23
N TYR A 165 -35.39 -0.37 -23.59
CA TYR A 165 -36.81 -0.48 -23.34
C TYR A 165 -37.53 -0.77 -24.65
N ALA A 166 -38.51 -1.69 -24.60
CA ALA A 166 -39.45 -1.86 -25.69
C ALA A 166 -40.36 -0.62 -25.74
N ASP A 167 -40.60 -0.11 -26.94
CA ASP A 167 -41.55 0.96 -27.28
C ASP A 167 -41.00 2.39 -27.48
N GLY A 168 -39.72 2.54 -27.86
CA GLY A 168 -39.18 3.80 -28.41
C GLY A 168 -39.31 5.06 -27.56
N SER A 169 -39.90 4.96 -26.35
CA SER A 169 -40.07 6.05 -25.42
C SER A 169 -38.66 6.52 -25.05
N PRO A 170 -38.35 7.82 -25.24
CA PRO A 170 -37.02 8.32 -24.92
C PRO A 170 -36.73 7.92 -23.49
N GLY A 171 -35.73 7.04 -23.31
CA GLY A 171 -35.28 6.61 -22.00
C GLY A 171 -35.14 7.86 -21.16
N VAL A 172 -35.92 7.92 -20.08
CA VAL A 172 -36.09 9.09 -19.20
C VAL A 172 -34.76 9.82 -19.11
N GLU A 173 -34.74 11.09 -19.54
CA GLU A 173 -33.59 11.97 -19.34
C GLU A 173 -33.23 11.87 -17.85
N ASN A 174 -32.20 11.09 -17.54
CA ASN A 174 -31.59 11.08 -16.22
C ASN A 174 -30.75 12.37 -16.13
N GLN A 175 -31.44 13.52 -16.10
CA GLN A 175 -30.89 14.72 -15.50
C GLN A 175 -30.69 14.42 -14.02
N GLY A 176 -29.49 13.96 -13.69
CA GLY A 176 -29.10 13.65 -12.33
C GLY A 176 -29.06 14.92 -11.48
N ASN A 177 -30.21 15.29 -10.92
CA ASN A 177 -30.30 16.08 -9.71
C ASN A 177 -31.33 15.44 -8.75
N GLY A 178 -30.94 14.31 -8.16
CA GLY A 178 -31.57 13.73 -6.96
C GLY A 178 -32.67 12.68 -7.20
N SER A 179 -32.48 11.53 -6.54
CA SER A 179 -33.47 10.52 -6.15
C SER A 179 -33.86 9.41 -7.15
N ALA A 180 -32.97 8.41 -7.20
CA ALA A 180 -33.19 6.96 -7.14
C ALA A 180 -34.07 6.25 -8.19
N SER A 181 -33.39 5.65 -9.17
CA SER A 181 -33.64 4.26 -9.56
C SER A 181 -32.67 3.36 -8.78
N ALA A 182 -33.22 2.47 -7.94
CA ALA A 182 -32.49 1.75 -6.89
C ALA A 182 -31.35 0.81 -7.35
N GLY A 183 -31.17 0.58 -8.66
CA GLY A 183 -30.03 -0.18 -9.22
C GLY A 183 -28.89 0.68 -9.77
N ILE A 184 -29.20 1.82 -10.38
CA ILE A 184 -28.24 2.66 -11.14
C ILE A 184 -27.61 3.75 -10.26
N ALA A 185 -28.37 4.27 -9.29
CA ALA A 185 -27.79 5.09 -8.22
C ALA A 185 -26.76 4.28 -7.42
N VAL A 186 -26.99 2.99 -7.22
CA VAL A 186 -26.09 2.11 -6.44
C VAL A 186 -24.76 1.88 -7.15
N SER A 187 -24.69 1.73 -8.48
CA SER A 187 -23.42 1.49 -9.18
C SER A 187 -22.55 2.75 -9.27
N SER A 188 -23.13 3.90 -9.61
CA SER A 188 -22.44 5.21 -9.63
C SER A 188 -22.03 5.67 -8.23
N GLU A 189 -22.92 5.52 -7.24
CA GLU A 189 -22.61 5.81 -5.83
C GLU A 189 -21.54 4.85 -5.29
N THR A 190 -21.59 3.56 -5.66
CA THR A 190 -20.55 2.58 -5.26
C THR A 190 -19.20 2.92 -5.90
N ALA A 191 -19.18 3.36 -7.16
CA ALA A 191 -17.95 3.82 -7.81
C ALA A 191 -17.37 5.09 -7.14
N ALA A 192 -18.22 6.07 -6.81
CA ALA A 192 -17.83 7.28 -6.10
C ALA A 192 -17.37 6.99 -4.66
N LYS A 193 -18.08 6.12 -3.93
CA LYS A 193 -17.71 5.63 -2.59
C LYS A 193 -16.37 4.90 -2.64
N ARG A 194 -16.20 4.00 -3.61
CA ARG A 194 -14.92 3.29 -3.84
C ARG A 194 -13.79 4.28 -4.07
N GLN A 195 -14.00 5.30 -4.91
CA GLN A 195 -12.97 6.31 -5.18
C GLN A 195 -12.56 7.04 -3.90
N LYS A 196 -13.52 7.45 -3.07
CA LYS A 196 -13.26 8.07 -1.77
C LYS A 196 -12.48 7.13 -0.83
N VAL A 197 -12.86 5.86 -0.78
CA VAL A 197 -12.20 4.84 0.05
C VAL A 197 -10.77 4.56 -0.42
N ILE A 198 -10.53 4.51 -1.73
CA ILE A 198 -9.19 4.29 -2.29
C ILE A 198 -8.30 5.54 -2.12
N ARG A 199 -8.87 6.75 -2.17
CA ARG A 199 -8.17 7.99 -1.75
C ARG A 199 -7.78 7.94 -0.27
N ALA A 200 -8.68 7.47 0.60
CA ALA A 200 -8.40 7.31 2.02
C ALA A 200 -7.30 6.27 2.27
N HIS A 201 -7.30 5.15 1.54
CA HIS A 201 -6.22 4.16 1.57
C HIS A 201 -4.87 4.81 1.26
N ALA A 202 -4.78 5.56 0.16
CA ALA A 202 -3.55 6.25 -0.23
C ALA A 202 -3.11 7.23 0.87
N ALA A 203 -4.01 8.09 1.36
CA ALA A 203 -3.70 9.05 2.41
C ALA A 203 -3.16 8.39 3.70
N PHE A 204 -3.81 7.32 4.18
CA PHE A 204 -3.34 6.59 5.36
C PHE A 204 -1.98 5.92 5.09
N MET A 205 -1.77 5.32 3.92
CA MET A 205 -0.49 4.69 3.60
C MET A 205 0.65 5.70 3.48
N THR A 206 0.41 6.88 2.89
CA THR A 206 1.38 7.97 2.86
C THR A 206 1.71 8.45 4.28
N ILE A 207 0.70 8.68 5.13
CA ILE A 207 0.92 9.10 6.52
C ILE A 207 1.70 8.03 7.31
N GLY A 208 1.36 6.76 7.12
CA GLY A 208 2.05 5.62 7.74
C GLY A 208 3.51 5.53 7.31
N TRP A 209 3.73 5.31 6.01
CA TRP A 209 5.03 4.91 5.46
C TRP A 209 5.94 6.07 5.09
N MET A 210 5.40 7.24 4.74
CA MET A 210 6.21 8.41 4.33
C MET A 210 6.37 9.45 5.43
N ILE A 211 5.54 9.44 6.48
CA ILE A 211 5.59 10.45 7.55
C ILE A 211 5.93 9.82 8.90
N THR A 212 5.04 8.99 9.44
CA THR A 212 5.16 8.49 10.82
C THR A 212 6.27 7.46 11.01
N ALA A 213 6.42 6.49 10.09
CA ALA A 213 7.50 5.50 10.17
C ALA A 213 8.90 6.15 10.05
N PRO A 214 9.18 7.03 9.06
CA PRO A 214 10.47 7.71 8.99
C PRO A 214 10.70 8.61 10.20
N LEU A 215 9.70 9.36 10.65
CA LEU A 215 9.80 10.21 11.85
C LEU A 215 10.21 9.40 13.09
N ALA A 216 9.59 8.23 13.31
CA ALA A 216 9.95 7.35 14.43
C ALA A 216 11.41 6.92 14.35
N VAL A 217 11.92 6.61 13.16
CA VAL A 217 13.32 6.21 12.96
C VAL A 217 14.27 7.40 13.18
N LEU A 218 13.93 8.59 12.71
CA LEU A 218 14.71 9.82 12.94
C LEU A 218 14.76 10.17 14.42
N ILE A 219 13.67 10.02 15.18
CA ILE A 219 13.66 10.18 16.64
C ILE A 219 14.57 9.16 17.31
N ALA A 220 14.50 7.88 16.91
CA ALA A 220 15.40 6.86 17.44
C ALA A 220 16.88 7.10 17.04
N ARG A 221 17.12 7.87 15.98
CA ARG A 221 18.47 8.22 15.53
C ARG A 221 19.03 9.41 16.29
N PHE A 222 18.38 10.57 16.18
CA PHE A 222 18.86 11.83 16.73
C PHE A 222 18.52 11.98 18.22
N GLY A 223 17.45 11.34 18.69
CA GLY A 223 16.98 11.44 20.08
C GLY A 223 17.70 10.55 21.08
N ARG A 224 18.65 9.69 20.65
CA ARG A 224 19.33 8.66 21.48
C ARG A 224 19.90 9.14 22.82
N GLY A 225 20.20 10.43 22.96
CA GLY A 225 20.70 11.04 24.20
C GLY A 225 19.62 11.44 25.21
N THR A 226 18.33 11.34 24.86
CA THR A 226 17.21 11.78 25.71
C THR A 226 16.55 10.60 26.44
N LYS A 227 15.73 10.85 27.45
CA LYS A 227 14.93 9.78 28.08
C LYS A 227 13.67 9.45 27.27
N VAL A 228 13.25 10.35 26.39
CA VAL A 228 11.98 10.28 25.67
C VAL A 228 12.08 9.55 24.32
N TRP A 229 13.27 9.34 23.76
CA TRP A 229 13.39 8.76 22.42
C TRP A 229 12.75 7.38 22.30
N LEU A 230 12.92 6.52 23.32
CA LEU A 230 12.40 5.16 23.28
C LEU A 230 10.87 5.12 23.39
N PRO A 231 10.22 5.78 24.38
CA PRO A 231 8.77 5.83 24.42
C PRO A 231 8.17 6.53 23.20
N SER A 232 8.79 7.61 22.68
CA SER A 232 8.33 8.27 21.46
C SER A 232 8.46 7.40 20.22
N HIS A 233 9.63 6.77 20.00
CA HIS A 233 9.84 5.82 18.90
C HIS A 233 8.81 4.69 18.96
N ARG A 234 8.66 4.06 20.13
CA ARG A 234 7.70 2.98 20.33
C ARG A 234 6.27 3.46 20.05
N GLY A 235 5.84 4.56 20.65
CA GLY A 235 4.48 5.09 20.50
C GLY A 235 4.15 5.42 19.04
N ILE A 236 5.04 6.10 18.33
CA ILE A 236 4.83 6.46 16.92
C ILE A 236 4.83 5.20 16.04
N GLN A 237 5.63 4.17 16.33
CA GLN A 237 5.60 2.92 15.56
C GLN A 237 4.28 2.14 15.76
N PHE A 238 3.70 2.13 16.96
CA PHE A 238 2.36 1.58 17.16
C PHE A 238 1.28 2.42 16.45
N GLY A 239 1.42 3.75 16.45
CA GLY A 239 0.57 4.63 15.64
C GLY A 239 0.68 4.36 14.14
N THR A 240 1.90 4.12 13.65
CA THR A 240 2.19 3.74 12.26
C THR A 240 1.46 2.46 11.90
N LEU A 241 1.50 1.44 12.77
CA LEU A 241 0.73 0.21 12.57
C LEU A 241 -0.77 0.49 12.51
N GLY A 242 -1.32 1.28 13.43
CA GLY A 242 -2.75 1.61 13.46
C GLY A 242 -3.21 2.30 12.16
N VAL A 243 -2.45 3.29 11.70
CA VAL A 243 -2.71 3.99 10.44
C VAL A 243 -2.57 3.06 9.24
N ALA A 244 -1.55 2.21 9.20
CA ALA A 244 -1.37 1.23 8.13
C ALA A 244 -2.53 0.22 8.08
N LEU A 245 -2.98 -0.30 9.23
CA LEU A 245 -4.14 -1.20 9.30
C LEU A 245 -5.43 -0.52 8.82
N ALA A 246 -5.66 0.75 9.19
CA ALA A 246 -6.78 1.52 8.67
C ALA A 246 -6.71 1.66 7.14
N GLY A 247 -5.52 1.97 6.60
CA GLY A 247 -5.28 2.01 5.16
C GLY A 247 -5.55 0.66 4.48
N ILE A 248 -5.13 -0.47 5.04
CA ILE A 248 -5.44 -1.80 4.50
C ILE A 248 -6.95 -2.05 4.52
N GLY A 249 -7.62 -1.67 5.61
CA GLY A 249 -9.08 -1.75 5.73
C GLY A 249 -9.77 -1.02 4.57
N CYS A 250 -9.32 0.19 4.25
CA CYS A 250 -9.78 0.93 3.08
C CYS A 250 -9.51 0.18 1.76
N ALA A 251 -8.31 -0.36 1.55
CA ALA A 251 -8.01 -1.14 0.33
C ALA A 251 -8.91 -2.39 0.18
N ILE A 252 -9.14 -3.12 1.27
CA ILE A 252 -10.02 -4.30 1.29
C ILE A 252 -11.45 -3.88 0.95
N ALA A 253 -11.96 -2.83 1.59
CA ALA A 253 -13.30 -2.30 1.33
C ALA A 253 -13.46 -1.85 -0.13
N GLY A 254 -12.50 -1.09 -0.66
CA GLY A 254 -12.52 -0.64 -2.05
C GLY A 254 -12.40 -1.79 -3.08
N ASN A 255 -11.74 -2.89 -2.74
CA ASN A 255 -11.68 -4.07 -3.60
C ASN A 255 -12.99 -4.88 -3.58
N ARG A 256 -13.62 -5.02 -2.40
CA ARG A 256 -14.93 -5.67 -2.26
C ARG A 256 -16.00 -4.95 -3.09
N MET A 257 -15.96 -3.62 -3.12
CA MET A 257 -16.88 -2.79 -3.92
C MET A 257 -16.77 -3.02 -5.44
N ARG A 258 -15.72 -3.67 -5.95
CA ARG A 258 -15.55 -3.97 -7.39
C ARG A 258 -15.69 -5.47 -7.73
N GLY A 259 -16.17 -6.29 -6.78
CA GLY A 259 -16.26 -7.75 -6.95
C GLY A 259 -14.91 -8.44 -7.21
N GLY A 260 -13.80 -7.77 -6.87
CA GLY A 260 -12.45 -8.22 -7.21
C GLY A 260 -11.90 -9.26 -6.24
N ARG A 261 -11.04 -10.17 -6.74
CA ARG A 261 -10.23 -11.06 -5.90
C ARG A 261 -9.12 -10.25 -5.20
N HIS A 262 -8.83 -10.55 -3.95
CA HIS A 262 -7.79 -9.86 -3.18
C HIS A 262 -6.37 -10.31 -3.60
N PHE A 263 -5.37 -9.42 -3.45
CA PHE A 263 -3.91 -9.70 -3.52
C PHE A 263 -3.35 -10.32 -4.81
N LYS A 264 -3.87 -9.95 -5.99
CA LYS A 264 -3.30 -10.39 -7.29
C LYS A 264 -2.29 -9.42 -7.91
N ASP A 265 -2.14 -8.27 -7.30
CA ASP A 265 -1.35 -7.17 -7.82
C ASP A 265 -0.04 -7.04 -7.04
N ALA A 266 1.06 -6.70 -7.72
CA ALA A 266 2.39 -6.60 -7.12
C ALA A 266 2.46 -5.64 -5.93
N HIS A 267 1.80 -4.48 -6.01
CA HIS A 267 1.73 -3.52 -4.90
C HIS A 267 0.86 -4.05 -3.75
N ALA A 268 -0.22 -4.79 -4.05
CA ALA A 268 -1.02 -5.41 -3.00
C ALA A 268 -0.26 -6.53 -2.26
N ILE A 269 0.53 -7.34 -2.99
CA ILE A 269 1.37 -8.40 -2.44
C ILE A 269 2.50 -7.80 -1.61
N LEU A 270 3.24 -6.84 -2.17
CA LEU A 270 4.33 -6.16 -1.47
C LEU A 270 3.83 -5.41 -0.24
N GLY A 271 2.71 -4.70 -0.34
CA GLY A 271 2.08 -4.02 0.80
C GLY A 271 1.72 -4.97 1.94
N LEU A 272 1.19 -6.16 1.63
CA LEU A 272 0.90 -7.17 2.64
C LEU A 272 2.19 -7.68 3.31
N ILE A 273 3.23 -7.98 2.53
CA ILE A 273 4.54 -8.40 3.05
C ILE A 273 5.10 -7.33 4.00
N LEU A 274 5.06 -6.06 3.62
CA LEU A 274 5.56 -4.96 4.45
C LEU A 274 4.84 -4.84 5.79
N VAL A 275 3.52 -5.04 5.82
CA VAL A 275 2.74 -4.98 7.06
C VAL A 275 3.03 -6.17 7.96
N VAL A 276 3.19 -7.38 7.39
CA VAL A 276 3.62 -8.56 8.16
C VAL A 276 5.02 -8.35 8.73
N LEU A 277 5.95 -7.83 7.93
CA LEU A 277 7.30 -7.49 8.39
C LEU A 277 7.29 -6.38 9.45
N LEU A 278 6.36 -5.41 9.37
CA LEU A 278 6.19 -4.38 10.40
C LEU A 278 5.75 -4.99 11.74
N LEU A 279 4.82 -5.96 11.74
CA LEU A 279 4.43 -6.70 12.95
C LEU A 279 5.61 -7.47 13.55
N ILE A 280 6.42 -8.11 12.71
CA ILE A 280 7.66 -8.77 13.14
C ILE A 280 8.64 -7.74 13.74
N GLN A 281 8.81 -6.60 13.09
CA GLN A 281 9.69 -5.52 13.54
C GLN A 281 9.26 -4.94 14.91
N LEU A 282 7.96 -4.74 15.11
CA LEU A 282 7.38 -4.31 16.39
C LEU A 282 7.59 -5.35 17.49
N SER A 283 7.34 -6.62 17.18
CA SER A 283 7.53 -7.74 18.11
C SER A 283 9.00 -7.88 18.50
N LEU A 284 9.91 -7.77 17.53
CA LEU A 284 11.35 -7.75 17.75
C LEU A 284 11.78 -6.57 18.63
N GLY A 285 11.21 -5.38 18.42
CA GLY A 285 11.45 -4.20 19.26
C GLY A 285 11.01 -4.41 20.70
N LEU A 286 9.82 -4.97 20.93
CA LEU A 286 9.33 -5.33 22.26
C LEU A 286 10.22 -6.37 22.93
N TRP A 287 10.64 -7.40 22.19
CA TRP A 287 11.50 -8.45 22.71
C TRP A 287 12.88 -7.92 23.10
N ILE A 288 13.48 -7.04 22.27
CA ILE A 288 14.75 -6.37 22.59
C ILE A 288 14.63 -5.56 23.88
N HIS A 289 13.53 -4.84 24.06
CA HIS A 289 13.29 -4.03 25.24
C HIS A 289 13.07 -4.89 26.49
N HIS A 290 12.28 -5.97 26.38
CA HIS A 290 12.05 -6.90 27.48
C HIS A 290 13.34 -7.61 27.93
N ARG A 291 14.22 -7.93 26.98
CA ARG A 291 15.55 -8.50 27.24
C ARG A 291 16.63 -7.45 27.47
N TYR A 292 16.27 -6.24 27.89
CA TYR A 292 17.24 -5.19 28.15
C TYR A 292 18.05 -5.49 29.42
N ASP A 293 19.37 -5.45 29.28
CA ASP A 293 20.31 -5.56 30.38
C ASP A 293 21.08 -4.23 30.54
N PRO A 294 20.96 -3.54 31.69
CA PRO A 294 21.69 -2.28 31.94
C PRO A 294 23.21 -2.47 32.09
N LEU A 295 23.67 -3.68 32.42
CA LEU A 295 25.08 -4.03 32.63
C LEU A 295 25.79 -4.50 31.35
N ARG A 296 25.07 -4.60 30.23
CA ARG A 296 25.64 -5.05 28.96
C ARG A 296 26.80 -4.17 28.51
N THR A 297 27.88 -4.81 28.06
CA THR A 297 29.09 -4.16 27.56
C THR A 297 29.06 -3.92 26.05
N HIS A 298 28.22 -4.67 25.32
CA HIS A 298 28.10 -4.60 23.86
C HIS A 298 26.64 -4.69 23.40
N ARG A 299 26.42 -4.36 22.12
CA ARG A 299 25.09 -4.46 21.49
C ARG A 299 24.88 -5.91 21.00
N PRO A 300 23.80 -6.59 21.42
CA PRO A 300 23.56 -7.96 21.00
C PRO A 300 23.09 -8.03 19.53
N PRO A 301 23.31 -9.17 18.82
CA PRO A 301 22.97 -9.33 17.41
C PRO A 301 21.54 -8.94 17.04
N ARG A 302 20.56 -9.24 17.91
CA ARG A 302 19.13 -8.86 17.73
C ARG A 302 18.92 -7.37 17.47
N ASN A 303 19.75 -6.49 18.03
CA ASN A 303 19.65 -5.05 17.81
C ASN A 303 20.06 -4.68 16.39
N PHE A 304 21.04 -5.37 15.80
CA PHE A 304 21.45 -5.15 14.42
C PHE A 304 20.41 -5.67 13.44
N ILE A 305 19.82 -6.85 13.72
CA ILE A 305 18.71 -7.40 12.93
C ILE A 305 17.53 -6.42 12.91
N HIS A 306 17.16 -5.84 14.07
CA HIS A 306 16.09 -4.85 14.16
C HIS A 306 16.40 -3.58 13.34
N ILE A 307 17.65 -3.12 13.33
CA ILE A 307 18.04 -1.98 12.51
C ILE A 307 17.97 -2.32 11.02
N ALA A 308 18.52 -3.47 10.61
CA ALA A 308 18.54 -3.89 9.22
C ALA A 308 17.11 -4.11 8.67
N LEU A 309 16.25 -4.79 9.42
CA LEU A 309 14.85 -4.99 9.07
C LEU A 309 14.10 -3.66 8.99
N GLY A 310 14.32 -2.75 9.95
CA GLY A 310 13.69 -1.42 9.94
C GLY A 310 14.08 -0.57 8.72
N VAL A 311 15.36 -0.59 8.32
CA VAL A 311 15.82 0.10 7.10
C VAL A 311 15.22 -0.55 5.84
N THR A 312 15.19 -1.88 5.78
CA THR A 312 14.60 -2.63 4.67
C THR A 312 13.11 -2.29 4.51
N LEU A 313 12.37 -2.21 5.61
CA LEU A 313 10.97 -1.82 5.64
C LEU A 313 10.75 -0.40 5.11
N LEU A 314 11.62 0.57 5.44
CA LEU A 314 11.50 1.93 4.92
C LEU A 314 11.72 1.99 3.41
N ILE A 315 12.77 1.33 2.92
CA ILE A 315 13.06 1.26 1.47
C ILE A 315 11.90 0.60 0.74
N GLY A 316 11.44 -0.54 1.26
CA GLY A 316 10.30 -1.27 0.70
C GLY A 316 9.00 -0.45 0.73
N GLY A 317 8.74 0.30 1.81
CA GLY A 317 7.60 1.20 1.93
C GLY A 317 7.61 2.31 0.86
N ILE A 318 8.75 2.99 0.69
CA ILE A 318 8.92 4.03 -0.35
C ILE A 318 8.72 3.43 -1.75
N ALA A 319 9.30 2.25 -2.02
CA ALA A 319 9.13 1.57 -3.30
C ALA A 319 7.67 1.18 -3.57
N ASN A 320 6.99 0.61 -2.56
CA ASN A 320 5.60 0.21 -2.68
C ASN A 320 4.65 1.40 -2.88
N GLU A 321 4.95 2.54 -2.23
CA GLU A 321 4.22 3.80 -2.41
C GLU A 321 4.34 4.30 -3.85
N LYS A 322 5.55 4.26 -4.46
CA LYS A 322 5.71 4.68 -5.87
C LYS A 322 4.90 3.80 -6.83
N VAL A 323 4.87 2.48 -6.60
CA VAL A 323 4.03 1.57 -7.40
C VAL A 323 2.55 1.90 -7.19
N GLY A 324 2.14 2.27 -5.97
CA GLY A 324 0.79 2.72 -5.66
C GLY A 324 0.38 3.98 -6.42
N ILE A 325 1.22 5.02 -6.39
CA ILE A 325 1.01 6.29 -7.13
C ILE A 325 0.86 6.03 -8.63
N GLY A 326 1.69 5.15 -9.21
CA GLY A 326 1.63 4.83 -10.64
C GLY A 326 0.28 4.27 -11.11
N LYS A 327 -0.52 3.69 -10.22
CA LYS A 327 -1.87 3.20 -10.54
C LYS A 327 -2.93 4.29 -10.59
N TRP A 328 -2.64 5.48 -10.08
CA TRP A 328 -3.57 6.60 -10.05
C TRP A 328 -3.44 7.50 -11.29
N GLY A 329 -2.47 7.21 -12.17
CA GLY A 329 -2.02 8.16 -13.19
C GLY A 329 -0.97 9.05 -12.55
N ASP A 330 0.28 8.95 -13.03
CA ASP A 330 1.45 9.68 -12.53
C ASP A 330 1.30 11.21 -12.77
N GLU A 331 0.38 11.85 -12.04
CA GLU A 331 0.19 13.29 -12.09
C GLU A 331 1.48 13.99 -11.67
N LYS A 332 1.92 14.96 -12.47
CA LYS A 332 3.24 15.59 -12.32
C LYS A 332 3.48 16.11 -10.90
N TRP A 333 2.48 16.73 -10.28
CA TRP A 333 2.62 17.27 -8.93
C TRP A 333 2.82 16.16 -7.88
N MET A 334 2.11 15.02 -7.98
CA MET A 334 2.27 13.90 -7.06
C MET A 334 3.67 13.30 -7.15
N VAL A 335 4.15 13.13 -8.38
CA VAL A 335 5.49 12.58 -8.64
C VAL A 335 6.58 13.51 -8.12
N VAL A 336 6.46 14.82 -8.38
CA VAL A 336 7.41 15.82 -7.89
C VAL A 336 7.41 15.87 -6.36
N THR A 337 6.24 15.92 -5.72
CA THR A 337 6.13 15.92 -4.25
C THR A 337 6.72 14.65 -3.66
N PHE A 338 6.44 13.48 -4.24
CA PHE A 338 6.99 12.20 -3.79
C PHE A 338 8.51 12.18 -3.82
N TRP A 339 9.14 12.58 -4.94
CA TRP A 339 10.59 12.57 -5.07
C TRP A 339 11.28 13.65 -4.23
N ALA A 340 10.70 14.85 -4.13
CA ALA A 340 11.21 15.89 -3.26
C ALA A 340 11.23 15.44 -1.80
N TRP A 341 10.12 14.85 -1.32
CA TRP A 341 10.01 14.33 0.03
C TRP A 341 10.95 13.13 0.28
N THR A 342 11.04 12.21 -0.69
CA THR A 342 11.96 11.06 -0.62
C THR A 342 13.42 11.54 -0.54
N GLY A 343 13.79 12.55 -1.32
CA GLY A 343 15.12 13.18 -1.26
C GLY A 343 15.41 13.79 0.12
N LEU A 344 14.44 14.49 0.71
CA LEU A 344 14.55 15.02 2.07
C LEU A 344 14.77 13.91 3.10
N LEU A 345 14.00 12.81 3.01
CA LEU A 345 14.17 11.65 3.89
C LEU A 345 15.57 11.06 3.74
N ILE A 346 16.02 10.76 2.52
CA ILE A 346 17.36 10.21 2.26
C ILE A 346 18.44 11.14 2.81
N GLY A 347 18.34 12.46 2.57
CA GLY A 347 19.27 13.45 3.10
C GLY A 347 19.32 13.46 4.63
N SER A 348 18.17 13.40 5.29
CA SER A 348 18.08 13.33 6.77
C SER A 348 18.71 12.05 7.33
N PHE A 349 18.55 10.91 6.63
CA PHE A 349 19.17 9.64 6.99
C PHE A 349 20.68 9.67 6.79
N ALA A 350 21.16 10.22 5.68
CA ALA A 350 22.58 10.38 5.40
C ALA A 350 23.26 11.27 6.46
N LEU A 351 22.61 12.39 6.83
CA LEU A 351 23.05 13.23 7.94
C LEU A 351 23.07 12.46 9.27
N GLY A 352 22.03 11.68 9.55
CA GLY A 352 22.00 10.82 10.73
C GLY A 352 23.16 9.82 10.77
N LEU A 353 23.48 9.19 9.64
CA LEU A 353 24.58 8.23 9.50
C LEU A 353 25.96 8.88 9.63
N SER A 354 26.17 10.09 9.13
CA SER A 354 27.45 10.81 9.30
C SER A 354 27.79 11.09 10.77
N LEU A 355 26.78 11.16 11.64
CA LEU A 355 26.94 11.30 13.09
C LEU A 355 27.20 9.97 13.82
N LEU A 356 27.12 8.81 13.13
CA LEU A 356 27.32 7.48 13.73
C LEU A 356 28.66 7.33 14.47
N PRO A 357 29.82 7.72 13.88
CA PRO A 357 31.10 7.48 14.51
C PRO A 357 31.23 8.25 15.83
N ARG A 358 30.69 9.47 15.89
CA ARG A 358 30.66 10.30 17.11
C ARG A 358 29.81 9.63 18.19
N GLN A 359 28.64 9.10 17.83
CA GLN A 359 27.78 8.37 18.75
C GLN A 359 28.45 7.10 19.29
N LEU A 360 29.04 6.28 18.42
CA LEU A 360 29.73 5.04 18.83
C LEU A 360 30.91 5.32 19.76
N ARG A 361 31.69 6.38 19.52
CA ARG A 361 32.77 6.81 20.42
C ARG A 361 32.26 7.19 21.80
N LYS A 362 31.11 7.88 21.88
CA LYS A 362 30.49 8.23 23.17
C LYS A 362 30.01 6.98 23.92
N GLU A 363 29.29 6.10 23.24
CA GLU A 363 28.82 4.85 23.83
C GLU A 363 29.96 3.95 24.32
N ALA A 364 31.09 3.89 23.58
CA ALA A 364 32.28 3.15 24.01
C ALA A 364 32.93 3.73 25.27
N LYS A 365 33.02 5.06 25.39
CA LYS A 365 33.49 5.73 26.61
C LYS A 365 32.57 5.45 27.81
N ASP A 366 31.26 5.50 27.61
CA ASP A 366 30.25 5.24 28.64
C ASP A 366 30.19 3.75 29.05
N ALA A 367 30.52 2.83 28.14
CA ALA A 367 30.66 1.41 28.47
C ALA A 367 31.92 1.16 29.32
N ARG A 368 33.04 1.81 28.98
CA ARG A 368 34.30 1.69 29.72
C ARG A 368 34.17 2.24 31.15
N SER A 369 33.47 3.35 31.34
CA SER A 369 33.26 3.95 32.67
C SER A 369 32.36 3.12 33.60
N ARG A 370 31.49 2.26 33.04
CA ARG A 370 30.62 1.35 33.78
C ARG A 370 31.28 0.03 34.17
N ASN A 371 32.48 -0.26 33.68
CA ASN A 371 33.20 -1.49 34.02
C ASN A 371 33.62 -1.47 35.51
N PRO A 372 33.14 -2.41 36.35
CA PRO A 372 33.41 -2.43 37.79
C PRO A 372 34.90 -2.44 38.13
N SER A 373 35.72 -3.13 37.35
CA SER A 373 37.17 -3.22 37.57
C SER A 373 37.89 -1.88 37.40
N ILE A 374 37.47 -1.07 36.43
CA ILE A 374 38.00 0.29 36.21
C ILE A 374 37.46 1.27 37.26
N ARG A 375 36.22 1.06 37.72
CA ARG A 375 35.63 1.89 38.79
C ARG A 375 36.34 1.67 40.12
N LEU A 376 36.63 0.41 40.45
CA LEU A 376 37.42 0.03 41.62
C LEU A 376 38.86 0.53 41.52
N SER A 377 39.53 0.38 40.37
CA SER A 377 40.89 0.89 40.20
C SER A 377 40.97 2.43 40.30
N ARG A 378 39.94 3.16 39.88
CA ARG A 378 39.85 4.62 40.08
C ARG A 378 39.65 4.99 41.54
N ILE A 379 38.77 4.29 42.24
CA ILE A 379 38.53 4.51 43.68
C ILE A 379 39.82 4.22 44.45
N GLN A 380 40.48 3.11 44.14
CA GLN A 380 41.74 2.69 44.76
C GLN A 380 42.91 3.65 44.44
N ALA A 381 42.96 4.22 43.23
CA ALA A 381 43.91 5.28 42.88
C ALA A 381 43.60 6.65 43.52
N SER A 382 42.36 6.86 43.99
CA SER A 382 41.94 8.09 44.67
C SER A 382 42.25 8.08 46.18
N PHE A 383 42.57 6.91 46.73
CA PHE A 383 43.11 6.74 48.07
C PHE A 383 44.57 6.28 47.96
N PRO A 384 45.56 7.18 47.80
CA PRO A 384 46.95 6.76 47.89
C PRO A 384 47.14 6.12 49.26
N ALA A 385 47.64 4.88 49.28
CA ALA A 385 48.06 4.22 50.50
C ALA A 385 49.08 5.15 51.19
N LYS A 386 48.65 5.82 52.25
CA LYS A 386 49.62 6.38 53.18
C LYS A 386 50.21 5.19 53.90
N ASP A 387 51.48 4.92 53.60
CA ASP A 387 52.35 4.08 54.42
C ASP A 387 52.46 4.71 55.81
N THR A 388 51.45 4.49 56.65
CA THR A 388 51.58 4.64 58.09
C THR A 388 51.66 3.24 58.65
N LEU A 389 52.90 2.84 58.90
CA LEU A 389 53.33 1.76 59.77
C LEU A 389 52.65 1.90 61.14
N PHE A 390 51.41 1.43 61.27
CA PHE A 390 50.73 1.34 62.56
C PHE A 390 51.19 0.04 63.23
N LYS A 391 52.27 0.12 64.01
CA LYS A 391 52.62 -0.94 64.97
C LYS A 391 51.46 -1.04 65.97
N SER A 392 50.67 -2.12 65.90
CA SER A 392 49.68 -2.45 66.93
C SER A 392 50.40 -2.93 68.20
N PRO A 393 50.07 -2.42 69.39
CA PRO A 393 50.45 -3.07 70.63
C PRO A 393 49.18 -3.62 71.28
N PHE A 394 48.69 -4.79 70.89
CA PHE A 394 47.68 -5.48 71.70
C PHE A 394 47.75 -7.00 71.51
N THR A 395 48.26 -7.67 72.54
CA THR A 395 48.08 -9.09 72.82
C THR A 395 46.63 -9.36 73.29
N PRO A 396 46.04 -10.53 72.98
CA PRO A 396 44.65 -10.80 73.30
C PRO A 396 44.48 -11.32 74.73
N SER A 397 43.40 -10.92 75.40
CA SER A 397 42.85 -11.61 76.57
C SER A 397 41.42 -12.05 76.25
N PRO A 398 40.99 -13.27 76.65
CA PRO A 398 39.69 -13.81 76.26
C PRO A 398 38.64 -13.59 77.35
N ALA A 399 37.45 -13.11 76.99
CA ALA A 399 36.24 -13.25 77.81
C ALA A 399 34.94 -12.86 77.07
N THR A 400 34.07 -13.85 76.94
CA THR A 400 32.64 -13.83 77.37
C THR A 400 31.59 -13.08 76.51
N THR A 401 30.89 -13.89 75.70
CA THR A 401 29.44 -13.93 75.36
C THR A 401 28.51 -12.69 75.40
N THR A 402 27.86 -12.49 74.24
CA THR A 402 26.46 -12.03 73.94
C THR A 402 26.07 -10.55 74.10
N PRO A 403 24.96 -10.06 73.47
CA PRO A 403 24.40 -10.29 72.11
C PRO A 403 24.03 -8.95 71.38
N GLY A 404 23.81 -8.95 70.06
CA GLY A 404 22.99 -7.88 69.44
C GLY A 404 23.36 -7.39 68.03
N THR A 405 22.38 -7.53 67.13
CA THR A 405 22.03 -6.59 66.04
C THR A 405 23.12 -6.14 65.06
N ALA A 406 23.26 -6.87 63.94
CA ALA A 406 23.85 -6.33 62.72
C ALA A 406 22.84 -5.42 62.01
N ALA A 407 23.09 -4.10 62.02
CA ALA A 407 22.39 -3.14 61.20
C ALA A 407 22.80 -3.32 59.72
N GLY A 408 21.85 -3.75 58.89
CA GLY A 408 22.01 -3.81 57.44
C GLY A 408 21.95 -2.41 56.83
N LEU A 409 22.97 -2.04 56.06
CA LEU A 409 22.97 -0.84 55.22
C LEU A 409 22.05 -1.09 54.00
N VAL A 410 20.81 -0.60 54.06
CA VAL A 410 19.86 -0.64 52.94
C VAL A 410 20.20 0.51 51.98
N VAL A 411 20.67 0.16 50.78
CA VAL A 411 20.75 1.11 49.66
C VAL A 411 19.40 1.09 48.94
N GLN A 412 18.63 2.15 49.11
CA GLN A 412 17.31 2.35 48.51
C GLN A 412 17.47 2.92 47.10
N TYR A 413 16.93 2.24 46.07
CA TYR A 413 16.75 2.81 44.74
C TYR A 413 15.28 3.21 44.56
N PRO A 414 14.98 4.38 43.98
CA PRO A 414 13.60 4.78 43.75
C PRO A 414 13.05 3.96 42.57
N TRP A 415 11.83 3.44 42.75
CA TRP A 415 10.93 2.79 41.78
C TRP A 415 10.99 1.25 41.62
N GLY A 416 10.47 0.54 42.63
CA GLY A 416 9.41 -0.50 42.54
C GLY A 416 9.48 -1.66 41.53
N ARG A 417 10.02 -2.81 41.95
CA ARG A 417 9.29 -4.08 42.12
C ARG A 417 10.21 -5.12 42.79
N ASN A 418 9.77 -5.65 43.92
CA ASN A 418 10.49 -6.61 44.74
C ASN A 418 10.65 -7.95 44.01
N ALA A 419 11.89 -8.35 43.71
CA ALA A 419 12.24 -9.74 43.48
C ALA A 419 12.97 -10.25 44.73
N ARG A 420 12.29 -11.12 45.49
CA ARG A 420 12.81 -11.77 46.69
C ARG A 420 13.78 -12.87 46.25
N ALA A 421 15.08 -12.65 46.39
CA ALA A 421 16.07 -13.72 46.27
C ALA A 421 16.28 -14.32 47.68
N VAL A 422 15.88 -15.58 47.85
CA VAL A 422 16.23 -16.40 49.01
C VAL A 422 17.67 -16.86 48.81
N ALA A 423 18.58 -16.48 49.71
CA ALA A 423 19.96 -16.93 49.72
C ALA A 423 20.09 -18.11 50.69
N GLU A 424 20.50 -19.29 50.19
CA GLU A 424 21.03 -20.36 51.03
C GLU A 424 22.52 -20.10 51.35
N PRO A 425 22.99 -20.40 52.57
CA PRO A 425 24.37 -20.16 52.95
C PRO A 425 25.28 -21.34 52.61
N TYR A 426 26.41 -20.99 51.99
CA TYR A 426 27.57 -21.82 51.72
C TYR A 426 28.23 -22.31 53.03
N ARG A 427 28.50 -23.62 53.12
CA ARG A 427 29.29 -24.25 54.20
C ARG A 427 30.57 -24.85 53.61
N ASP A 428 31.72 -24.43 54.12
CA ASP A 428 33.01 -25.10 53.97
C ASP A 428 33.22 -26.11 55.12
N ALA A 429 33.79 -27.28 54.82
CA ALA A 429 34.92 -27.90 55.54
C ALA A 429 35.17 -29.37 55.10
N ALA A 430 36.45 -29.74 55.06
CA ALA A 430 37.06 -30.95 54.53
C ALA A 430 37.03 -32.18 55.47
N THR A 431 37.18 -33.40 54.92
CA THR A 431 38.26 -34.40 55.19
C THR A 431 37.96 -35.80 54.58
N PRO A 432 38.97 -36.68 54.36
CA PRO A 432 38.96 -37.76 53.34
C PRO A 432 39.10 -39.20 53.87
N VAL A 433 38.54 -40.24 53.21
CA VAL A 433 38.95 -41.67 53.33
C VAL A 433 38.35 -42.53 52.15
N PRO A 434 38.74 -43.82 51.90
CA PRO A 434 39.71 -44.26 50.89
C PRO A 434 39.18 -45.26 49.81
N PHE A 435 40.09 -45.66 48.91
CA PHE A 435 40.11 -46.76 47.93
C PHE A 435 39.08 -47.91 48.04
N LYS A 436 38.54 -48.35 46.88
CA LYS A 436 38.48 -49.77 46.45
C LYS A 436 38.16 -49.95 44.95
N ASP A 437 39.08 -50.64 44.29
CA ASP A 437 38.98 -51.68 43.25
C ASP A 437 38.37 -51.44 41.84
N VAL A 438 39.27 -51.68 40.87
CA VAL A 438 39.24 -51.93 39.40
C VAL A 438 38.52 -53.28 39.09
N PRO A 439 37.96 -53.62 37.89
CA PRO A 439 38.54 -53.54 36.52
C PRO A 439 37.64 -53.03 35.38
N LEU A 440 38.15 -52.27 34.40
CA LEU A 440 38.97 -52.63 33.22
C LEU A 440 38.29 -53.54 32.18
N GLY A 441 38.19 -52.99 30.96
CA GLY A 441 37.95 -53.67 29.69
C GLY A 441 37.11 -52.75 28.78
N GLY A 442 37.58 -52.22 27.66
CA GLY A 442 38.82 -52.37 26.91
C GLY A 442 38.51 -51.98 25.46
N ASN A 443 39.39 -51.16 24.85
CA ASN A 443 39.68 -51.00 23.42
C ASN A 443 38.53 -50.76 22.41
N ALA A 444 38.73 -50.21 21.22
CA ALA A 444 39.72 -49.36 20.56
C ALA A 444 39.24 -49.25 19.10
N GLY A 445 39.65 -48.21 18.37
CA GLY A 445 39.45 -48.04 16.92
C GLY A 445 38.53 -46.85 16.63
N ARG A 446 39.03 -45.62 16.43
CA ARG A 446 39.79 -45.11 15.27
C ARG A 446 39.25 -45.66 13.94
N ASP A 447 38.63 -44.78 13.15
CA ASP A 447 39.27 -44.31 11.93
C ASP A 447 38.78 -42.93 11.49
N LEU A 448 39.75 -42.12 11.08
CA LEU A 448 39.65 -40.78 10.52
C LEU A 448 39.67 -40.91 9.00
N VAL A 449 38.67 -40.38 8.28
CA VAL A 449 38.86 -39.83 6.93
C VAL A 449 37.85 -38.70 6.68
N ALA A 450 38.36 -37.55 6.27
CA ALA A 450 37.69 -36.48 5.53
C ALA A 450 38.56 -36.21 4.27
N PRO A 451 38.24 -35.28 3.33
CA PRO A 451 36.99 -34.66 2.90
C PRO A 451 36.82 -34.65 1.34
N GLY A 452 35.69 -34.11 0.84
CA GLY A 452 35.50 -33.67 -0.56
C GLY A 452 34.02 -33.78 -0.96
N GLY A 453 33.34 -32.83 -1.59
CA GLY A 453 33.71 -31.58 -2.22
C GLY A 453 32.74 -31.35 -3.39
N GLY A 454 31.94 -30.28 -3.34
CA GLY A 454 31.46 -29.57 -4.53
C GLY A 454 30.02 -29.78 -5.01
N LYS A 455 29.28 -28.64 -5.06
CA LYS A 455 28.46 -28.12 -6.20
C LYS A 455 27.16 -28.87 -6.56
N GLU A 456 26.08 -28.28 -7.05
CA GLU A 456 25.52 -26.93 -7.24
C GLU A 456 24.12 -27.16 -7.87
N VAL A 457 23.21 -26.17 -7.77
CA VAL A 457 22.04 -25.92 -8.66
C VAL A 457 20.88 -26.94 -8.62
N TRP A 458 19.75 -26.53 -8.01
CA TRP A 458 18.53 -26.02 -8.67
C TRP A 458 17.69 -25.21 -7.66
#